data_AF-A0A953YUA5-F1
#
_entry.id   AF-A0A953YUA5-F1
#
_cell.length_a   1.000
_cell.length_b   1.000
_cell.length_c   1.000
_cell.angle_alpha   90.00
_cell.angle_beta   90.00
_cell.angle_gamma   90.00
#
_symmetry.space_group_name_H-M   'P 1'
#
loop_
_entity.id
_entity.type
_entity.pdbx_description
1 polymer ?
#
loop_
_entity_poly.entity_id
_entity_poly.type
_entity_poly.pdbx_seq_one_letter_code
_entity_poly.pdbx_strand_id
1 'polypeptide(L)'
;MALIEWQDLTSELTAAAAENAQIIVMYFGDKKNEDQFLKNADVDGLVVAKSVVCFRVPKVATSDSVEVASESVIPVSPLLSKDLWKAYGVEEPDTFVVADRYGNKVATERTGALQEHVNGASKQFRAVRKDIRKLNEAAEAAVETKDLKTAIAKLHEAFAFGVVGYKECVESAELYRKLMGEASRQIETCAGDVEKLKALAEVYAGSDVEKDINAAIKKSATAED
;
A
#
# COMPACT_ATOMS: atom_id res chain seq x y z
N MET A 1 19.08 -24.81 -6.78
CA MET A 1 18.83 -23.58 -6.01
C MET A 1 17.49 -23.75 -5.32
N ALA A 2 17.41 -23.67 -4.00
CA ALA A 2 16.15 -23.89 -3.29
C ALA A 2 15.27 -22.65 -3.45
N LEU A 3 14.20 -22.74 -4.23
CA LEU A 3 13.11 -21.78 -4.14
C LEU A 3 12.38 -22.03 -2.84
N ILE A 4 12.22 -20.95 -2.09
CA ILE A 4 11.58 -21.01 -0.80
C ILE A 4 10.08 -20.75 -1.05
N GLU A 5 9.24 -21.69 -0.61
CA GLU A 5 7.80 -21.60 -0.80
C GLU A 5 7.23 -20.55 0.16
N TRP A 6 6.39 -19.63 -0.35
CA TRP A 6 5.82 -18.54 0.46
C TRP A 6 5.05 -19.01 1.71
N GLN A 7 4.46 -20.21 1.69
CA GLN A 7 3.74 -20.75 2.85
C GLN A 7 4.64 -21.03 4.07
N ASP A 8 5.96 -21.10 3.89
CA ASP A 8 6.93 -21.33 4.96
C ASP A 8 7.60 -20.03 5.48
N LEU A 9 7.14 -18.84 5.07
CA LEU A 9 7.97 -17.62 5.09
C LEU A 9 7.51 -16.40 5.86
N THR A 10 6.54 -16.52 6.77
CA THR A 10 5.95 -15.34 7.40
C THR A 10 6.87 -14.53 8.32
N SER A 11 8.08 -15.01 8.68
CA SER A 11 9.01 -14.24 9.54
C SER A 11 10.47 -14.19 9.10
N GLU A 12 11.00 -15.22 8.41
CA GLU A 12 12.44 -15.28 8.08
C GLU A 12 12.81 -14.73 6.69
N LEU A 13 11.95 -14.83 5.66
CA LEU A 13 12.27 -14.19 4.36
C LEU A 13 11.93 -12.71 4.31
N THR A 14 10.94 -12.23 5.05
CA THR A 14 10.72 -10.78 5.17
C THR A 14 11.96 -10.10 5.76
N ALA A 15 12.71 -10.76 6.64
CA ALA A 15 14.01 -10.27 7.10
C ALA A 15 15.11 -10.43 6.04
N ALA A 16 15.27 -11.62 5.45
CA ALA A 16 16.36 -11.90 4.50
C ALA A 16 16.21 -11.20 3.12
N ALA A 17 14.99 -11.06 2.61
CA ALA A 17 14.69 -10.32 1.39
C ALA A 17 14.70 -8.81 1.62
N ALA A 18 14.44 -8.31 2.83
CA ALA A 18 14.43 -6.87 3.11
C ALA A 18 15.80 -6.30 3.49
N GLU A 19 16.71 -7.09 4.08
CA GLU A 19 17.99 -6.55 4.58
C GLU A 19 18.96 -6.14 3.46
N ASN A 20 18.95 -6.84 2.31
CA ASN A 20 19.89 -6.59 1.21
C ASN A 20 19.25 -6.47 -0.19
N ALA A 21 17.99 -6.88 -0.39
CA ALA A 21 17.36 -6.76 -1.71
C ALA A 21 16.79 -5.37 -1.93
N GLN A 22 17.01 -4.83 -3.13
CA GLN A 22 16.36 -3.61 -3.60
C GLN A 22 15.10 -3.92 -4.39
N ILE A 23 15.06 -5.08 -5.05
CA ILE A 23 13.97 -5.51 -5.92
C ILE A 23 13.58 -6.95 -5.58
N ILE A 24 12.28 -7.17 -5.60
CA ILE A 24 11.62 -8.45 -5.39
C ILE A 24 11.00 -8.88 -6.72
N VAL A 25 11.22 -10.13 -7.11
CA VAL A 25 10.56 -10.76 -8.25
C VAL A 25 9.75 -11.95 -7.73
N MET A 26 8.45 -11.92 -8.02
CA MET A 26 7.50 -12.95 -7.57
C MET A 26 6.98 -13.69 -8.78
N TYR A 27 7.16 -15.01 -8.82
CA TYR A 27 6.61 -15.87 -9.86
C TYR A 27 5.34 -16.56 -9.35
N PHE A 28 4.20 -16.26 -9.97
CA PHE A 28 2.88 -16.81 -9.65
C PHE A 28 2.58 -17.98 -10.59
N GLY A 29 2.75 -19.21 -10.10
CA GLY A 29 2.61 -20.40 -10.93
C GLY A 29 2.93 -21.72 -10.23
N ASP A 30 2.73 -22.81 -10.95
CA ASP A 30 2.92 -24.18 -10.45
C ASP A 30 4.35 -24.70 -10.65
N LYS A 31 4.75 -25.63 -9.78
CA LYS A 31 6.09 -26.27 -9.73
C LYS A 31 6.54 -26.92 -11.05
N LYS A 32 5.62 -27.27 -11.94
CA LYS A 32 5.92 -28.00 -13.19
C LYS A 32 6.52 -27.12 -14.29
N ASN A 33 6.21 -25.83 -14.30
CA ASN A 33 6.72 -24.87 -15.29
C ASN A 33 7.90 -24.05 -14.73
N GLU A 34 8.10 -24.09 -13.42
CA GLU A 34 9.14 -23.38 -12.66
C GLU A 34 10.56 -23.54 -13.24
N ASP A 35 11.01 -24.76 -13.48
CA ASP A 35 12.35 -25.03 -14.01
C ASP A 35 12.56 -24.51 -15.43
N GLN A 36 11.50 -24.40 -16.22
CA GLN A 36 11.57 -23.93 -17.60
C GLN A 36 11.53 -22.39 -17.67
N PHE A 37 10.81 -21.76 -16.74
CA PHE A 37 10.66 -20.31 -16.67
C PHE A 37 11.77 -19.61 -15.87
N LEU A 38 12.34 -20.24 -14.83
CA LEU A 38 13.49 -19.70 -14.09
C LEU A 38 14.82 -19.90 -14.82
N LYS A 39 14.92 -20.89 -15.72
CA LYS A 39 16.05 -21.05 -16.64
C LYS A 39 15.97 -20.13 -17.86
N ASN A 40 15.01 -19.18 -17.89
CA ASN A 40 15.10 -18.08 -18.84
C ASN A 40 16.33 -17.24 -18.51
N ALA A 41 17.10 -16.89 -19.54
CA ALA A 41 18.33 -16.11 -19.42
C ALA A 41 18.16 -14.80 -18.63
N ASP A 42 16.95 -14.21 -18.69
CA ASP A 42 16.58 -12.99 -17.98
C ASP A 42 16.58 -13.17 -16.45
N VAL A 43 16.21 -14.35 -15.92
CA VAL A 43 16.14 -14.62 -14.47
C VAL A 43 17.51 -15.02 -13.94
N ASP A 44 18.26 -15.87 -14.66
CA ASP A 44 19.61 -16.27 -14.26
C ASP A 44 20.55 -15.05 -14.10
N GLY A 45 20.44 -14.06 -15.00
CA GLY A 45 21.20 -12.81 -14.88
C GLY A 45 20.80 -11.95 -13.67
N LEU A 46 19.55 -12.02 -13.24
CA LEU A 46 19.02 -11.27 -12.09
C LEU A 46 19.35 -11.94 -10.76
N VAL A 47 19.31 -13.27 -10.70
CA VAL A 47 19.60 -14.07 -9.50
C VAL A 47 21.07 -13.94 -9.07
N VAL A 48 21.98 -13.67 -10.02
CA VAL A 48 23.39 -13.38 -9.72
C VAL A 48 23.57 -11.99 -9.07
N ALA A 49 22.64 -11.06 -9.30
CA ALA A 49 22.68 -9.74 -8.70
C ALA A 49 22.20 -9.81 -7.24
N LYS A 50 23.10 -9.58 -6.28
CA LYS A 50 22.82 -9.57 -4.82
C LYS A 50 21.69 -8.62 -4.38
N SER A 51 21.22 -7.74 -5.27
CA SER A 51 20.16 -6.76 -5.04
C SER A 51 18.76 -7.22 -5.46
N VAL A 52 18.62 -8.44 -6.00
CA VAL A 52 17.33 -9.00 -6.45
C VAL A 52 17.04 -10.30 -5.70
N VAL A 53 15.82 -10.46 -5.21
CA VAL A 53 15.34 -11.72 -4.63
C VAL A 53 14.16 -12.23 -5.45
N CYS A 54 14.26 -13.48 -5.88
CA CYS A 54 13.22 -14.17 -6.64
C CYS A 54 12.55 -15.23 -5.76
N PHE A 55 11.22 -15.24 -5.67
CA PHE A 55 10.48 -16.31 -4.99
C PHE A 55 9.21 -16.69 -5.74
N ARG A 56 8.71 -17.90 -5.44
CA ARG A 56 7.49 -18.44 -6.02
C ARG A 56 6.31 -18.22 -5.09
N VAL A 57 5.21 -17.80 -5.67
CA VAL A 57 3.91 -17.65 -5.02
C VAL A 57 2.98 -18.76 -5.56
N PRO A 58 2.78 -19.86 -4.81
CA PRO A 58 1.86 -20.90 -5.23
C PRO A 58 0.42 -20.37 -5.25
N LYS A 59 -0.43 -20.92 -6.12
CA LYS A 59 -1.87 -20.64 -6.07
C LYS A 59 -2.44 -21.28 -4.81
N VAL A 60 -2.82 -20.44 -3.84
CA VAL A 60 -3.53 -20.92 -2.65
C VAL A 60 -4.98 -21.15 -3.09
N ALA A 61 -5.58 -22.28 -2.68
CA ALA A 61 -7.03 -22.41 -2.77
C ALA A 61 -7.62 -21.28 -1.92
N THR A 62 -8.20 -20.28 -2.58
CA THR A 62 -8.86 -19.17 -1.92
C THR A 62 -9.87 -19.77 -0.95
N SER A 63 -9.60 -19.70 0.36
CA SER A 63 -10.70 -19.88 1.31
C SER A 63 -11.60 -18.68 1.07
N ASP A 64 -12.82 -18.95 0.61
CA ASP A 64 -13.89 -17.96 0.63
C ASP A 64 -13.88 -17.35 2.05
N SER A 65 -13.74 -16.03 2.12
CA SER A 65 -13.51 -15.22 3.33
C SER A 65 -12.07 -15.13 3.84
N VAL A 66 -11.35 -14.11 3.34
CA VAL A 66 -10.65 -13.21 4.26
C VAL A 66 -11.15 -11.81 3.92
N GLU A 67 -12.03 -11.28 4.77
CA GLU A 67 -12.31 -9.86 4.81
C GLU A 67 -10.96 -9.15 5.02
N VAL A 68 -10.54 -8.38 4.03
CA VAL A 68 -9.40 -7.49 4.21
C VAL A 68 -9.91 -6.35 5.07
N ALA A 69 -9.86 -6.57 6.39
CA ALA A 69 -10.06 -5.52 7.36
C ALA A 69 -8.90 -4.54 7.24
N SER A 70 -9.15 -3.47 6.50
CA SER A 70 -8.55 -2.16 6.72
C SER A 70 -9.32 -1.19 5.85
N GLU A 71 -10.40 -0.63 6.39
CA GLU A 71 -11.08 0.54 5.82
C GLU A 71 -10.20 1.80 5.85
N SER A 72 -8.95 1.68 6.34
CA SER A 72 -8.02 2.80 6.38
C SER A 72 -7.65 3.25 4.97
N VAL A 73 -7.68 4.56 4.77
CA VAL A 73 -7.19 5.19 3.54
C VAL A 73 -5.66 5.11 3.39
N ILE A 74 -4.93 4.82 4.46
CA ILE A 74 -3.47 4.70 4.42
C ILE A 74 -3.11 3.36 3.75
N PRO A 75 -2.32 3.38 2.66
CA PRO A 75 -1.95 2.15 1.97
C PRO A 75 -1.10 1.25 2.87
N VAL A 76 -1.33 -0.05 2.76
CA VAL A 76 -0.58 -1.10 3.47
C VAL A 76 0.20 -1.92 2.44
N SER A 77 1.39 -2.40 2.83
CA SER A 77 2.22 -3.21 1.95
C SER A 77 1.46 -4.46 1.46
N PRO A 78 1.41 -4.71 0.14
CA PRO A 78 0.82 -5.93 -0.42
C PRO A 78 1.48 -7.22 0.10
N LEU A 79 2.74 -7.16 0.53
CA LEU A 79 3.47 -8.31 1.09
C LEU A 79 2.90 -8.79 2.43
N LEU A 80 2.12 -7.96 3.12
CA LEU A 80 1.44 -8.34 4.36
C LEU A 80 0.13 -9.11 4.09
N SER A 81 -0.29 -9.20 2.83
CA SER A 81 -1.49 -9.95 2.46
C SER A 81 -1.28 -11.46 2.62
N LYS A 82 -2.31 -12.12 3.15
CA LYS A 82 -2.39 -13.60 3.16
C LYS A 82 -2.59 -14.18 1.76
N ASP A 83 -3.16 -13.39 0.85
CA ASP A 83 -3.38 -13.73 -0.54
C ASP A 83 -2.63 -12.74 -1.43
N LEU A 84 -1.42 -13.12 -1.84
CA LEU A 84 -0.60 -12.31 -2.73
C LEU A 84 -1.15 -12.28 -4.17
N TRP A 85 -1.92 -13.28 -4.61
CA TRP A 85 -2.52 -13.28 -5.95
C TRP A 85 -3.50 -12.13 -6.05
N LYS A 86 -4.40 -12.03 -5.05
CA LYS A 86 -5.33 -10.90 -4.96
C LYS A 86 -4.61 -9.58 -4.72
N ALA A 87 -3.63 -9.52 -3.82
CA ALA A 87 -2.96 -8.27 -3.47
C ALA A 87 -2.20 -7.64 -4.63
N TYR A 88 -1.63 -8.44 -5.53
CA TYR A 88 -0.94 -7.95 -6.71
C TYR A 88 -1.81 -7.91 -7.97
N GLY A 89 -3.05 -8.42 -7.90
CA GLY A 89 -4.00 -8.47 -9.02
C GLY A 89 -3.57 -9.47 -10.10
N VAL A 90 -3.05 -10.62 -9.69
CA VAL A 90 -2.65 -11.70 -10.61
C VAL A 90 -3.83 -12.67 -10.76
N GLU A 91 -4.36 -12.77 -11.98
CA GLU A 91 -5.51 -13.64 -12.28
C GLU A 91 -5.09 -14.97 -12.91
N GLU A 92 -3.99 -14.94 -13.68
CA GLU A 92 -3.51 -16.07 -14.46
C GLU A 92 -2.15 -16.58 -13.95
N PRO A 93 -1.92 -17.91 -13.96
CA PRO A 93 -0.62 -18.48 -13.67
C PRO A 93 0.42 -18.11 -14.72
N ASP A 94 1.67 -18.42 -14.41
CA ASP A 94 2.85 -18.10 -15.21
C ASP A 94 3.04 -16.58 -15.36
N THR A 95 2.86 -15.86 -14.26
CA THR A 95 2.96 -14.41 -14.18
C THR A 95 4.07 -13.99 -13.21
N PHE A 96 4.91 -13.05 -13.64
CA PHE A 96 5.87 -12.37 -12.79
C PHE A 96 5.31 -11.06 -12.27
N VAL A 97 5.62 -10.74 -11.03
CA VAL A 97 5.46 -9.40 -10.46
C VAL A 97 6.82 -8.91 -10.00
N VAL A 98 7.20 -7.74 -10.50
CA VAL A 98 8.37 -7.02 -10.01
C VAL A 98 7.88 -6.01 -8.98
N ALA A 99 8.50 -5.99 -7.81
CA ALA A 99 8.21 -5.06 -6.73
C ALA A 99 9.51 -4.51 -6.13
N ASP A 100 9.45 -3.39 -5.42
CA ASP A 100 10.57 -2.98 -4.58
C ASP A 100 10.64 -3.79 -3.27
N ARG A 101 11.65 -3.50 -2.46
CA ARG A 101 11.85 -4.08 -1.12
C ARG A 101 10.68 -3.89 -0.14
N TYR A 102 9.76 -2.97 -0.41
CA TYR A 102 8.59 -2.71 0.43
C TYR A 102 7.32 -3.39 -0.10
N GLY A 103 7.41 -4.08 -1.23
CA GLY A 103 6.27 -4.71 -1.88
C GLY A 103 5.50 -3.80 -2.82
N ASN A 104 6.01 -2.61 -3.12
CA ASN A 104 5.35 -1.72 -4.07
C ASN A 104 5.52 -2.28 -5.47
N LYS A 105 4.42 -2.51 -6.18
CA LYS A 105 4.44 -3.10 -7.53
C LYS A 105 5.07 -2.13 -8.54
N VAL A 106 6.05 -2.63 -9.28
CA VAL A 106 6.68 -1.98 -10.44
C VAL A 106 5.93 -2.40 -11.71
N ALA A 107 5.80 -3.71 -11.91
CA ALA A 107 5.25 -4.29 -13.12
C ALA A 107 4.66 -5.68 -12.86
N THR A 108 3.73 -6.06 -13.72
CA THR A 108 3.24 -7.44 -13.88
C THR A 108 3.57 -7.86 -15.30
N GLU A 109 4.22 -9.00 -15.48
CA GLU A 109 4.76 -9.44 -16.77
C GLU A 109 4.59 -10.95 -16.94
N ARG A 110 4.34 -11.42 -18.15
CA ARG A 110 4.22 -12.85 -18.49
C ARG A 110 5.28 -13.30 -19.49
N THR A 111 5.84 -12.38 -20.29
CA THR A 111 6.75 -12.70 -21.39
C THR A 111 7.87 -11.68 -21.54
N GLY A 112 9.11 -12.07 -21.19
CA GLY A 112 10.33 -11.26 -21.42
C GLY A 112 10.31 -9.91 -20.69
N ALA A 113 11.39 -9.13 -20.79
CA ALA A 113 11.52 -7.76 -20.23
C ALA A 113 11.59 -7.63 -18.69
N LEU A 114 11.69 -8.72 -17.95
CA LEU A 114 11.86 -8.69 -16.49
C LEU A 114 13.08 -7.83 -16.08
N GLN A 115 14.18 -7.96 -16.81
CA GLN A 115 15.41 -7.20 -16.54
C GLN A 115 15.24 -5.68 -16.79
N GLU A 116 14.43 -5.28 -17.77
CA GLU A 116 14.12 -3.87 -18.01
C GLU A 116 13.33 -3.28 -16.84
N HIS A 117 12.30 -3.98 -16.35
CA HIS A 117 11.52 -3.55 -15.20
C HIS A 117 12.36 -3.47 -13.92
N VAL A 118 13.23 -4.44 -13.68
CA VAL A 118 14.16 -4.41 -12.53
C VAL A 118 15.08 -3.18 -12.61
N ASN A 119 15.65 -2.90 -13.78
CA ASN A 119 16.54 -1.76 -13.99
C ASN A 119 15.78 -0.41 -13.90
N GLY A 120 14.53 -0.38 -14.35
CA GLY A 120 13.68 0.81 -14.37
C GLY A 120 13.02 1.15 -13.03
N ALA A 121 12.84 0.17 -12.14
CA ALA A 121 12.13 0.31 -10.87
C ALA A 121 12.65 1.49 -10.02
N SER A 122 13.97 1.63 -9.92
CA SER A 122 14.59 2.72 -9.16
C SER A 122 14.21 4.11 -9.71
N LYS A 123 14.08 4.25 -11.04
CA LYS A 123 13.69 5.52 -11.66
C LYS A 123 12.21 5.81 -11.43
N GLN A 124 11.36 4.80 -11.54
CA GLN A 124 9.91 4.91 -11.28
C GLN A 124 9.63 5.37 -9.85
N PHE A 125 10.21 4.71 -8.84
CA PHE A 125 9.97 5.10 -7.45
C PHE A 125 10.59 6.44 -7.08
N ARG A 126 11.70 6.86 -7.72
CA ARG A 126 12.21 8.23 -7.54
C ARG A 126 11.21 9.29 -8.02
N ALA A 127 10.53 9.06 -9.14
CA ALA A 127 9.52 9.97 -9.64
C ALA A 127 8.31 10.03 -8.70
N VAL A 128 7.76 8.86 -8.32
CA VAL A 128 6.62 8.77 -7.40
C VAL A 128 6.93 9.44 -6.06
N ARG A 129 8.11 9.19 -5.47
CA ARG A 129 8.51 9.83 -4.21
C ARG A 129 8.61 11.35 -4.32
N LYS A 130 9.04 11.87 -5.47
CA LYS A 130 9.09 13.32 -5.71
C LYS A 130 7.68 13.91 -5.75
N ASP A 131 6.72 13.21 -6.35
CA ASP A 131 5.35 13.70 -6.42
C ASP A 131 4.62 13.59 -5.08
N ILE A 132 4.80 12.49 -4.33
CA ILE A 132 4.32 12.37 -2.94
C ILE A 132 4.90 13.50 -2.07
N ARG A 133 6.19 13.82 -2.20
CA ARG A 133 6.79 14.92 -1.45
C ARG A 133 6.10 16.26 -1.71
N LYS A 134 5.82 16.59 -2.97
CA LYS A 134 5.11 17.83 -3.30
C LYS A 134 3.69 17.86 -2.72
N LEU A 135 3.03 16.70 -2.68
CA LEU A 135 1.71 16.57 -2.06
C LEU A 135 1.80 16.79 -0.54
N ASN A 136 2.85 16.27 0.12
CA ASN A 136 3.10 16.54 1.54
C ASN A 136 3.35 18.01 1.80
N GLU A 137 4.22 18.66 1.02
CA GLU A 137 4.50 20.10 1.14
C GLU A 137 3.21 20.93 0.95
N ALA A 138 2.36 20.55 -0.01
CA ALA A 138 1.07 21.20 -0.22
C ALA A 138 0.08 20.94 0.94
N ALA A 139 0.06 19.72 1.49
CA ALA A 139 -0.77 19.38 2.63
C ALA A 139 -0.35 20.15 3.88
N GLU A 140 0.96 20.24 4.16
CA GLU A 140 1.51 21.01 5.29
C GLU A 140 1.16 22.50 5.16
N ALA A 141 1.34 23.10 3.98
CA ALA A 141 0.97 24.50 3.74
C ALA A 141 -0.55 24.75 3.91
N ALA A 142 -1.38 23.78 3.52
CA ALA A 142 -2.82 23.84 3.75
C ALA A 142 -3.17 23.79 5.25
N VAL A 143 -2.46 22.97 6.03
CA VAL A 143 -2.60 22.95 7.50
C VAL A 143 -2.21 24.28 8.13
N GLU A 144 -1.11 24.91 7.70
CA GLU A 144 -0.67 26.22 8.20
C GLU A 144 -1.70 27.33 7.94
N THR A 145 -2.40 27.25 6.81
CA THR A 145 -3.47 28.18 6.43
C THR A 145 -4.85 27.78 6.93
N LYS A 146 -4.94 26.72 7.75
CA LYS A 146 -6.17 26.14 8.31
C LYS A 146 -7.17 25.62 7.26
N ASP A 147 -6.71 25.34 6.05
CA ASP A 147 -7.50 24.67 5.01
C ASP A 147 -7.36 23.15 5.13
N LEU A 148 -8.00 22.60 6.16
CA LEU A 148 -7.94 21.16 6.47
C LEU A 148 -8.51 20.28 5.35
N LYS A 149 -9.51 20.78 4.62
CA LYS A 149 -10.13 20.04 3.52
C LYS A 149 -9.12 19.81 2.39
N THR A 150 -8.38 20.85 2.02
CA THR A 150 -7.30 20.73 1.04
C THR A 150 -6.17 19.85 1.56
N ALA A 151 -5.79 19.96 2.84
CA ALA A 151 -4.76 19.11 3.44
C ALA A 151 -5.11 17.61 3.32
N ILE A 152 -6.33 17.24 3.70
CA ILE A 152 -6.82 15.85 3.64
C ILE A 152 -6.89 15.37 2.18
N ALA A 153 -7.40 16.19 1.27
CA ALA A 153 -7.45 15.85 -0.15
C ALA A 153 -6.06 15.55 -0.73
N LYS A 154 -5.04 16.36 -0.38
CA LYS A 154 -3.65 16.15 -0.82
C LYS A 154 -3.03 14.88 -0.23
N LEU A 155 -3.36 14.53 1.01
CA LEU A 155 -2.95 13.27 1.61
C LEU A 155 -3.62 12.07 0.94
N HIS A 156 -4.91 12.16 0.61
CA HIS A 156 -5.59 11.12 -0.17
C HIS A 156 -4.99 10.95 -1.57
N GLU A 157 -4.64 12.05 -2.26
CA GLU A 157 -3.89 12.01 -3.52
C GLU A 157 -2.53 11.30 -3.35
N ALA A 158 -1.82 11.52 -2.25
CA ALA A 158 -0.56 10.85 -1.95
C ALA A 158 -0.77 9.34 -1.70
N PHE A 159 -1.83 8.97 -0.98
CA PHE A 159 -2.20 7.58 -0.71
C PHE A 159 -2.67 6.82 -1.95
N ALA A 160 -3.28 7.53 -2.91
CA ALA A 160 -3.74 6.94 -4.18
C ALA A 160 -2.59 6.37 -5.04
N PHE A 161 -1.33 6.79 -4.81
CA PHE A 161 -0.18 6.13 -5.43
C PHE A 161 0.01 4.68 -4.97
N GLY A 162 -0.57 4.28 -3.82
CA GLY A 162 -0.49 2.92 -3.29
C GLY A 162 0.91 2.49 -2.88
N VAL A 163 1.83 3.45 -2.69
CA VAL A 163 3.24 3.21 -2.36
C VAL A 163 3.46 3.36 -0.85
N VAL A 164 4.25 2.46 -0.26
CA VAL A 164 4.56 2.39 1.16
C VAL A 164 6.06 2.31 1.45
N GLY A 165 6.43 2.50 2.72
CA GLY A 165 7.78 2.22 3.24
C GLY A 165 8.84 3.30 2.98
N TYR A 166 8.61 4.21 2.04
CA TYR A 166 9.47 5.38 1.84
C TYR A 166 9.19 6.48 2.85
N LYS A 167 10.21 7.30 3.13
CA LYS A 167 10.12 8.44 4.07
C LYS A 167 8.92 9.34 3.77
N GLU A 168 8.73 9.69 2.50
CA GLU A 168 7.65 10.58 2.08
C GLU A 168 6.26 9.96 2.35
N CYS A 169 6.11 8.65 2.23
CA CYS A 169 4.88 7.93 2.58
C CYS A 169 4.65 7.89 4.09
N VAL A 170 5.73 7.72 4.88
CA VAL A 170 5.67 7.75 6.35
C VAL A 170 5.24 9.14 6.83
N GLU A 171 5.83 10.21 6.28
CA GLU A 171 5.45 11.61 6.57
C GLU A 171 3.97 11.87 6.25
N SER A 172 3.49 11.39 5.10
CA SER A 172 2.07 11.48 4.73
C SER A 172 1.17 10.83 5.79
N ALA A 173 1.53 9.60 6.19
CA ALA A 173 0.77 8.83 7.17
C ALA A 173 0.81 9.45 8.57
N GLU A 174 1.94 10.02 8.99
CA GLU A 174 2.08 10.72 10.27
C GLU A 174 1.22 11.99 10.31
N LEU A 175 1.28 12.81 9.26
CA LEU A 175 0.45 14.01 9.15
C LEU A 175 -1.04 13.65 9.15
N TYR A 176 -1.43 12.64 8.38
CA TYR A 176 -2.81 12.16 8.35
C TYR A 176 -3.29 11.70 9.73
N ARG A 177 -2.53 10.84 10.41
CA ARG A 177 -2.89 10.35 11.76
C ARG A 177 -3.01 11.49 12.77
N LYS A 178 -2.14 12.51 12.68
CA LYS A 178 -2.25 13.72 13.51
C LYS A 178 -3.59 14.43 13.26
N LEU A 179 -3.94 14.68 12.00
CA LEU A 179 -5.21 15.32 11.64
C LEU A 179 -6.43 14.50 12.07
N MET A 180 -6.38 13.17 11.96
CA MET A 180 -7.46 12.30 12.44
C MET A 180 -7.59 12.35 13.97
N GLY A 181 -6.46 12.36 14.70
CA GLY A 181 -6.48 12.48 16.16
C GLY A 181 -7.03 13.83 16.63
N GLU A 182 -6.77 14.92 15.90
CA GLU A 182 -7.38 16.22 16.13
C GLU A 182 -8.89 16.19 15.83
N ALA A 183 -9.30 15.54 14.74
CA ALA A 183 -10.70 15.36 14.37
C ALA A 183 -11.48 14.62 15.45
N SER A 184 -10.96 13.50 15.96
CA SER A 184 -11.63 12.72 17.02
C SER A 184 -11.91 13.57 18.27
N ARG A 185 -10.98 14.45 18.66
CA ARG A 185 -11.19 15.39 19.77
C ARG A 185 -12.24 16.45 19.45
N GLN A 186 -12.29 16.92 18.21
CA GLN A 186 -13.31 17.88 17.77
C GLN A 186 -14.70 17.24 17.75
N ILE A 187 -14.83 15.97 17.35
CA ILE A 187 -16.09 15.21 17.41
C ILE A 187 -16.62 15.16 18.84
N GLU A 188 -15.77 14.84 19.81
CA GLU A 188 -16.15 14.83 21.24
C GLU A 188 -16.55 16.23 21.75
N THR A 189 -15.82 17.27 21.34
CA THR A 189 -16.06 18.65 21.76
C THR A 189 -17.36 19.22 21.16
N CYS A 190 -17.72 18.81 19.94
CA CYS A 190 -18.93 19.23 19.25
C CYS A 190 -20.11 18.26 19.49
N ALA A 191 -20.01 17.35 20.46
CA ALA A 191 -21.09 16.44 20.79
C ALA A 191 -22.39 17.22 21.11
N GLY A 192 -23.46 16.94 20.36
CA GLY A 192 -24.75 17.62 20.47
C GLY A 192 -24.92 18.85 19.56
N ASP A 193 -23.86 19.36 18.92
CA ASP A 193 -23.96 20.46 17.95
C ASP A 193 -23.96 19.90 16.52
N VAL A 194 -25.16 19.57 16.03
CA VAL A 194 -25.36 18.91 14.72
C VAL A 194 -24.80 19.74 13.57
N GLU A 195 -24.92 21.06 13.61
CA GLU A 195 -24.43 21.92 12.53
C GLU A 195 -22.91 21.95 12.48
N LYS A 196 -22.22 22.01 13.63
CA LYS A 196 -20.77 21.87 13.67
C LYS A 196 -20.30 20.49 13.23
N LEU A 197 -21.01 19.43 13.61
CA LEU A 197 -20.67 18.07 13.19
C LEU A 197 -20.83 17.87 11.67
N LYS A 198 -21.86 18.46 11.03
CA LYS A 198 -22.00 18.45 9.57
C LYS A 198 -20.85 19.19 8.87
N ALA A 199 -20.47 20.36 9.37
CA ALA A 199 -19.33 21.10 8.83
C ALA A 199 -18.01 20.30 8.96
N LEU A 200 -17.83 19.58 10.07
CA LEU A 200 -16.69 18.66 10.23
C LEU A 200 -16.75 17.50 9.22
N ALA A 201 -17.92 16.91 8.97
CA ALA A 201 -18.07 15.83 8.00
C ALA A 201 -17.63 16.26 6.59
N GLU A 202 -17.94 17.49 6.18
CA GLU A 202 -17.52 18.02 4.88
C GLU A 202 -16.00 18.24 4.76
N VAL A 203 -15.34 18.59 5.86
CA VAL A 203 -13.88 18.76 5.93
C VAL A 203 -13.18 17.40 5.87
N TYR A 204 -13.71 16.42 6.60
CA TYR A 204 -13.14 15.09 6.78
C TYR A 204 -13.75 14.03 5.84
N ALA A 205 -14.37 14.46 4.74
CA ALA A 205 -14.99 13.55 3.79
C ALA A 205 -13.97 12.55 3.19
N GLY A 206 -14.35 11.28 3.13
CA GLY A 206 -13.54 10.17 2.65
C GLY A 206 -12.43 9.74 3.61
N SER A 207 -12.40 10.23 4.86
CA SER A 207 -11.38 9.89 5.86
C SER A 207 -11.84 8.80 6.84
N ASP A 208 -10.90 8.22 7.58
CA ASP A 208 -11.14 7.16 8.56
C ASP A 208 -12.14 7.59 9.67
N VAL A 209 -12.19 8.88 10.00
CA VAL A 209 -13.07 9.43 11.06
C VAL A 209 -14.45 9.85 10.54
N GLU A 210 -14.70 9.85 9.23
CA GLU A 210 -15.99 10.30 8.67
C GLU A 210 -17.17 9.50 9.24
N LYS A 211 -16.98 8.18 9.44
CA LYS A 211 -17.99 7.31 10.03
C LYS A 211 -18.32 7.70 11.46
N ASP A 212 -17.32 8.10 12.23
CA ASP A 212 -17.49 8.53 13.62
C ASP A 212 -18.24 9.86 13.69
N ILE A 213 -17.95 10.80 12.79
CA ILE A 213 -18.69 12.06 12.66
C ILE A 213 -20.16 11.77 12.33
N ASN A 214 -20.40 10.94 11.32
CA ASN A 214 -21.75 10.57 10.89
C ASN A 214 -22.54 9.84 12.01
N ALA A 215 -21.88 9.01 12.80
CA ALA A 215 -22.48 8.37 13.96
C ALA A 215 -22.84 9.39 15.07
N ALA A 216 -21.96 10.35 15.33
CA ALA A 216 -22.21 11.43 16.30
C ALA A 216 -23.39 12.32 15.88
N ILE A 217 -23.53 12.63 14.59
CA ILE A 217 -24.68 13.36 14.03
C ILE A 217 -25.98 12.61 14.31
N LYS A 218 -26.04 11.31 13.97
CA LYS A 218 -27.23 10.48 14.18
C LYS A 218 -27.63 10.40 15.65
N LYS A 219 -26.66 10.21 16.55
CA LYS A 219 -26.90 10.13 18.00
C LYS A 219 -27.45 11.45 18.55
N SER A 220 -26.94 12.58 18.07
CA SER A 220 -27.38 13.91 18.51
C SER A 220 -28.80 14.20 18.04
N ALA A 221 -29.15 13.80 16.81
CA ALA A 221 -30.51 13.96 16.27
C ALA A 221 -31.57 13.14 17.04
N THR A 222 -31.21 11.98 17.59
CA THR A 222 -32.12 11.13 18.39
C THR A 222 -32.25 11.55 19.86
N ALA A 223 -31.43 12.50 20.34
CA ALA A 223 -31.46 12.97 21.72
C ALA A 223 -32.34 14.22 21.92
N GLU A 224 -32.80 14.84 20.82
CA GLU A 224 -33.72 15.99 20.82
C GLU A 224 -35.20 15.59 20.65
N ASP A 225 -35.50 14.30 20.46
CA ASP A 225 -36.85 13.69 20.48
C ASP A 225 -37.17 13.06 21.85
#